data_AF-A0A926JMZ3-F1
#
_entry.id   AF-A0A926JMZ3-F1
#
_cell.length_a   1.000
_cell.length_b   1.000
_cell.length_c   1.000
_cell.angle_alpha   90.00
_cell.angle_beta   90.00
_cell.angle_gamma   90.00
#
_symmetry.space_group_name_H-M   'P 1'
#
loop_
_entity.id
_entity.type
_entity.pdbx_description
1 polymer ?
#
loop_
_entity_poly.entity_id
_entity_poly.type
_entity_poly.pdbx_seq_one_letter_code
_entity_poly.pdbx_strand_id
1 'polypeptide(L)'
;MGNGSAKRIDQIQVGDTVESGNPKTGKQQGSHTVQHVWINHDHDLVDVTVRTKDGHTATVHTTAKHPFWDDTIHTWVPAGKLHRGDALNTASNGHVHVIAVR
;
A
#
# COMPACT_ATOMS: atom_id res chain seq x y z
N MET A 1 -2.50 7.62 -8.99
CA MET A 1 -2.01 7.81 -10.37
C MET A 1 -0.81 8.72 -10.36
N GLY A 2 -0.01 8.70 -11.41
CA GLY A 2 1.26 9.45 -11.45
C GLY A 2 1.17 10.97 -11.48
N ASN A 3 -0.06 11.50 -11.45
CA ASN A 3 -0.38 12.91 -11.31
C ASN A 3 -1.10 13.21 -9.98
N GLY A 4 -1.04 12.30 -9.00
CA GLY A 4 -1.70 12.43 -7.71
C GLY A 4 -3.20 12.12 -7.69
N SER A 5 -3.85 11.96 -8.84
CA SER A 5 -5.27 11.54 -8.88
C SER A 5 -5.48 10.08 -8.45
N ALA A 6 -6.70 9.72 -8.06
CA ALA A 6 -7.07 8.36 -7.71
C ALA A 6 -7.86 7.69 -8.84
N LYS A 7 -7.62 6.39 -9.05
CA LYS A 7 -8.36 5.52 -9.98
C LYS A 7 -8.54 4.17 -9.30
N ARG A 8 -9.71 3.55 -9.46
CA ARG A 8 -9.99 2.23 -8.87
C ARG A 8 -9.07 1.19 -9.50
N ILE A 9 -8.59 0.23 -8.70
CA ILE A 9 -7.60 -0.76 -9.16
C ILE A 9 -8.13 -1.65 -10.29
N ASP A 10 -9.44 -1.95 -10.30
CA ASP A 10 -10.13 -2.71 -11.36
C ASP A 10 -10.29 -1.95 -12.68
N GLN A 11 -9.98 -0.65 -12.69
CA GLN A 11 -9.99 0.20 -13.89
C GLN A 11 -8.58 0.50 -14.41
N ILE A 12 -7.54 0.07 -13.70
CA ILE A 12 -6.15 0.26 -14.13
C ILE A 12 -5.88 -0.60 -15.36
N GLN A 13 -5.13 -0.02 -16.31
CA GLN A 13 -4.77 -0.68 -17.56
C GLN A 13 -3.26 -0.64 -17.76
N VAL A 14 -2.75 -1.58 -18.57
CA VAL A 14 -1.36 -1.50 -19.05
C VAL A 14 -1.17 -0.17 -19.79
N GLY A 15 -0.07 0.53 -19.48
CA GLY A 15 0.21 1.87 -19.99
C GLY A 15 -0.21 3.01 -19.05
N ASP A 16 -1.08 2.76 -18.07
CA ASP A 16 -1.34 3.73 -17.00
C ASP A 16 -0.05 4.02 -16.22
N THR A 17 0.05 5.22 -15.66
CA THR A 17 1.18 5.61 -14.79
C THR A 17 0.74 5.76 -13.34
N VAL A 18 1.48 5.15 -12.41
CA VAL A 18 1.18 5.14 -10.98
C VAL A 18 2.40 5.57 -10.16
N GLU A 19 2.17 6.28 -9.06
CA GLU A 19 3.21 6.56 -8.08
C GLU A 19 3.73 5.26 -7.48
N SER A 20 5.04 5.19 -7.26
CA SER A 20 5.70 4.00 -6.73
C SER A 20 6.88 4.35 -5.83
N GLY A 21 7.25 3.41 -4.97
CA GLY A 21 8.39 3.52 -4.07
C GLY A 21 9.52 2.57 -4.45
N ASN A 22 10.74 2.93 -4.05
CA ASN A 22 11.91 2.09 -4.18
C ASN A 22 11.76 0.86 -3.27
N PRO A 23 11.81 -0.37 -3.80
CA PRO A 23 11.50 -1.56 -3.03
C PRO A 23 12.59 -1.95 -2.02
N LYS A 24 13.76 -1.32 -2.05
CA LYS A 24 14.85 -1.55 -1.10
C LYS A 24 14.86 -0.57 0.06
N THR A 25 14.29 0.62 -0.14
CA THR A 25 14.40 1.72 0.82
C THR A 25 13.05 2.27 1.27
N GLY A 26 11.96 1.88 0.62
CA GLY A 26 10.62 2.38 0.88
C GLY A 26 10.38 3.82 0.43
N LYS A 27 11.41 4.54 -0.04
CA LYS A 27 11.32 5.95 -0.45
C LYS A 27 10.59 6.11 -1.77
N GLN A 28 9.84 7.19 -1.95
CA GLN A 28 9.19 7.51 -3.23
C GLN A 28 10.21 7.55 -4.37
N GLN A 29 9.86 6.94 -5.51
CA GLN A 29 10.69 6.84 -6.71
C GLN A 29 9.97 7.43 -7.94
N GLY A 30 9.01 8.33 -7.71
CA GLY A 30 8.19 8.87 -8.77
C GLY A 30 7.26 7.82 -9.37
N SER A 31 6.89 8.15 -10.60
CA SER A 31 5.83 7.49 -11.33
C SER A 31 6.36 6.46 -12.31
N HIS A 32 5.72 5.30 -12.36
CA HIS A 32 6.09 4.19 -13.22
C HIS A 32 4.90 3.69 -14.04
N THR A 33 5.19 3.22 -15.25
CA THR A 33 4.17 2.66 -16.16
C THR A 33 3.80 1.24 -15.73
N VAL A 34 2.50 0.97 -15.66
CA VAL A 34 1.93 -0.36 -15.44
C VAL A 34 2.21 -1.22 -16.66
N GLN A 35 2.97 -2.31 -16.47
CA GLN A 35 3.33 -3.24 -17.55
C GLN A 35 2.39 -4.44 -17.65
N HIS A 36 1.70 -4.78 -16.56
CA HIS A 36 0.77 -5.90 -16.51
C HIS A 36 -0.29 -5.68 -15.43
N VAL A 37 -1.48 -6.26 -15.63
CA VAL A 37 -2.57 -6.27 -14.65
C VAL A 37 -2.94 -7.71 -14.36
N TRP A 38 -2.91 -8.08 -13.08
CA TRP A 38 -3.26 -9.42 -12.61
C TRP A 38 -4.67 -9.42 -12.03
N ILE A 39 -5.49 -10.38 -12.44
CA ILE A 39 -6.81 -10.61 -11.88
C ILE A 39 -6.79 -11.98 -11.22
N ASN A 40 -6.89 -11.99 -9.89
CA ASN A 40 -6.90 -13.20 -9.08
C ASN A 40 -8.19 -13.28 -8.26
N HIS A 41 -8.58 -14.49 -7.90
CA HIS A 41 -9.68 -14.77 -6.99
C HIS A 41 -9.14 -15.47 -5.76
N ASP A 42 -9.03 -14.72 -4.67
CA ASP A 42 -8.45 -15.17 -3.41
C ASP A 42 -9.51 -15.14 -2.29
N HIS A 43 -9.30 -15.99 -1.27
CA HIS A 43 -10.21 -16.11 -0.13
C HIS A 43 -9.53 -15.77 1.20
N ASP A 44 -8.21 -15.61 1.23
CA ASP A 44 -7.44 -15.19 2.39
C ASP A 44 -7.40 -13.65 2.47
N LEU A 45 -8.58 -13.04 2.61
CA LEU A 45 -8.73 -11.59 2.69
C LEU A 45 -8.49 -11.06 4.11
N VAL A 46 -7.91 -9.86 4.20
CA VAL A 46 -7.66 -9.14 5.45
C VAL A 46 -7.92 -7.64 5.26
N ASP A 47 -8.40 -6.99 6.31
CA ASP A 47 -8.59 -5.55 6.40
C ASP A 47 -7.43 -4.92 7.18
N VAL A 48 -6.65 -4.08 6.53
CA VAL A 48 -5.61 -3.28 7.18
C VAL A 48 -6.14 -1.86 7.39
N THR A 49 -6.48 -1.52 8.63
CA THR A 49 -6.91 -0.15 8.98
C THR A 49 -5.72 0.66 9.45
N VAL A 50 -5.50 1.81 8.81
CA VAL A 50 -4.44 2.76 9.11
C VAL A 50 -5.01 4.10 9.59
N ARG A 51 -4.18 4.84 10.32
CA ARG A 51 -4.47 6.20 10.76
C ARG A 51 -3.41 7.17 10.28
N THR A 52 -3.85 8.27 9.69
CA THR A 52 -3.01 9.40 9.28
C THR A 52 -2.65 10.29 10.47
N LYS A 53 -1.67 11.17 10.29
CA LYS A 53 -1.18 12.07 11.35
C LYS A 53 -2.24 13.04 11.87
N ASP A 54 -3.18 13.44 11.02
CA ASP A 54 -4.34 14.29 11.34
C ASP A 54 -5.52 13.52 11.95
N GLY A 55 -5.37 12.20 12.16
CA GLY A 55 -6.34 11.37 12.88
C GLY A 55 -7.40 10.72 12.00
N HIS A 56 -7.41 10.98 10.69
CA HIS A 56 -8.28 10.25 9.77
C HIS A 56 -7.89 8.77 9.70
N THR A 57 -8.89 7.93 9.44
CA THR A 57 -8.68 6.49 9.30
C THR A 57 -9.13 6.02 7.92
N ALA A 58 -8.43 5.03 7.39
CA ALA A 58 -8.76 4.40 6.12
C ALA A 58 -8.47 2.90 6.23
N THR A 59 -9.22 2.09 5.49
CA THR A 59 -9.02 0.65 5.41
C THR A 59 -8.58 0.26 4.02
N VAL A 60 -7.54 -0.56 3.94
CA VAL A 60 -7.09 -1.22 2.72
C VAL A 60 -7.54 -2.67 2.78
N HIS A 61 -8.42 -3.05 1.86
CA HIS A 61 -8.86 -4.43 1.67
C HIS A 61 -7.85 -5.14 0.77
N THR A 62 -7.29 -6.26 1.25
CA THR A 62 -6.20 -6.95 0.55
C THR A 62 -6.15 -8.44 0.90
N THR A 63 -5.24 -9.18 0.30
CA THR A 63 -4.94 -10.56 0.72
C THR A 63 -3.95 -10.59 1.88
N ALA A 64 -4.04 -11.59 2.74
CA ALA A 64 -3.23 -11.72 3.96
C ALA A 64 -1.72 -11.78 3.68
N LYS A 65 -1.34 -12.23 2.48
CA LYS A 65 0.06 -12.34 2.04
C LYS A 65 0.57 -11.11 1.30
N HIS A 66 -0.28 -10.13 1.02
CA HIS A 66 0.13 -8.96 0.26
C HIS A 66 1.21 -8.18 1.03
N PRO A 67 2.36 -7.89 0.40
CA PRO A 67 3.47 -7.26 1.10
C PRO A 67 3.23 -5.75 1.26
N PHE A 68 3.45 -5.24 2.47
CA PHE A 68 3.54 -3.82 2.78
C PHE A 68 4.97 -3.48 3.20
N TRP A 69 5.46 -2.32 2.79
CA TRP A 69 6.70 -1.80 3.34
C TRP A 69 6.43 -1.21 4.73
N ASP A 70 6.98 -1.85 5.75
CA ASP A 70 7.00 -1.33 7.11
C ASP A 70 8.29 -0.55 7.35
N ASP A 71 8.16 0.76 7.48
CA ASP A 71 9.28 1.68 7.70
C ASP A 71 9.82 1.62 9.13
N THR A 72 9.05 1.07 10.07
CA THR A 72 9.48 0.85 11.46
C THR A 72 10.72 -0.04 11.52
N ILE A 73 10.67 -1.14 10.76
CA ILE A 73 11.71 -2.17 10.74
C ILE A 73 12.42 -2.27 9.37
N HIS A 74 12.09 -1.37 8.44
CA HIS A 74 12.67 -1.24 7.11
C HIS A 74 12.63 -2.55 6.31
N THR A 75 11.48 -3.22 6.28
CA THR A 75 11.31 -4.49 5.56
C THR A 75 9.91 -4.66 4.99
N TRP A 76 9.79 -5.64 4.09
CA TRP A 76 8.50 -6.08 3.58
C TRP A 76 7.83 -7.04 4.56
N VAL A 77 6.64 -6.69 5.02
CA VAL A 77 5.83 -7.47 5.95
C VAL A 77 4.52 -7.87 5.27
N PRO A 78 4.11 -9.15 5.31
CA PRO A 78 2.79 -9.56 4.84
C PRO A 78 1.67 -8.86 5.62
N ALA A 79 0.59 -8.49 4.94
CA ALA A 79 -0.55 -7.77 5.51
C ALA A 79 -1.08 -8.38 6.82
N GLY A 80 -1.28 -9.71 6.85
CA GLY A 80 -1.76 -10.45 8.02
C GLY A 80 -0.74 -10.59 9.16
N LYS A 81 0.46 -10.03 9.01
CA LYS A 81 1.54 -10.01 10.01
C LYS A 81 1.91 -8.60 10.46
N LEU A 82 1.24 -7.57 9.93
CA LEU A 82 1.36 -6.21 10.44
C LEU A 82 0.81 -6.14 11.88
N HIS A 83 1.44 -5.32 12.70
CA HIS A 83 1.04 -5.07 14.07
C HIS A 83 0.52 -3.65 14.22
N ARG A 84 -0.32 -3.43 15.22
CA ARG A 84 -0.73 -2.07 15.60
C ARG A 84 0.52 -1.27 15.98
N GLY A 85 0.68 -0.11 15.36
CA GLY A 85 1.81 0.80 15.56
C GLY A 85 2.79 0.84 14.39
N ASP A 86 2.81 -0.19 13.53
CA ASP A 86 3.70 -0.23 12.37
C ASP A 86 3.45 0.98 11.47
N ALA A 87 4.53 1.65 11.07
CA ALA A 87 4.52 2.83 10.21
C ALA A 87 4.67 2.42 8.74
N LEU A 88 3.65 2.68 7.93
CA LEU A 88 3.66 2.41 6.49
C LEU A 88 3.91 3.70 5.71
N ASN A 89 4.68 3.60 4.63
CA ASN A 89 4.99 4.75 3.78
C ASN A 89 3.81 5.18 2.90
N THR A 90 3.66 6.48 2.72
CA THR A 90 2.70 7.08 1.79
C THR A 90 3.40 7.52 0.49
N ALA A 91 2.59 7.73 -0.56
CA ALA A 91 3.08 8.28 -1.83
C ALA A 91 3.71 9.69 -1.69
N SER A 92 3.49 10.39 -0.57
CA SER A 92 4.04 11.71 -0.27
C SER A 92 5.25 11.69 0.66
N ASN A 93 5.92 10.54 0.83
CA ASN A 93 7.01 10.32 1.81
C ASN A 93 6.60 10.65 3.26
N GLY A 94 5.32 10.51 3.58
CA GLY A 94 4.82 10.54 4.95
C GLY A 94 4.61 9.13 5.50
N HIS A 95 4.06 9.06 6.72
CA HIS A 95 3.72 7.80 7.36
C HIS A 95 2.27 7.77 7.82
N VAL A 96 1.65 6.61 7.67
CA VAL A 96 0.41 6.23 8.33
C VAL A 96 0.69 5.07 9.27
N HIS A 97 -0.06 4.96 10.37
CA HIS A 97 0.18 3.93 11.38
C HIS A 97 -0.94 2.89 11.34
N VAL A 98 -0.57 1.61 11.36
CA VAL A 98 -1.53 0.52 11.47
C VAL A 98 -2.23 0.59 12.83
N ILE A 99 -3.57 0.55 12.81
CA ILE A 99 -4.39 0.55 14.03
C ILE A 99 -5.22 -0.71 14.20
N ALA A 100 -5.42 -1.50 13.14
CA ALA A 100 -6.04 -2.82 13.20
C ALA A 100 -5.68 -3.65 11.95
N VAL A 101 -5.61 -4.97 12.13
CA VAL A 101 -5.54 -5.99 11.08
C VAL A 101 -6.59 -7.04 11.45
N ARG A 102 -7.52 -7.34 10.54
CA ARG A 102 -8.69 -8.22 10.81
C ARG A 102 -9.01 -9.12 9.65
#